data_AF-A0A1B6H0K7-F1
#
_entry.id   AF-A0A1B6H0K7-F1
#
_cell.length_a   1.000
_cell.length_b   1.000
_cell.length_c   1.000
_cell.angle_alpha   90.00
_cell.angle_beta   90.00
_cell.angle_gamma   90.00
#
_symmetry.space_group_name_H-M   'P 1'
#
loop_
_entity.id
_entity.type
_entity.pdbx_description
1 polymer ?
#
loop_
_entity_poly.entity_id
_entity_poly.type
_entity_poly.pdbx_seq_one_letter_code
_entity_poly.pdbx_strand_id
1 'polypeptide(L)'
;YESLRQLVVDSENCDSKEATNLFKALDLTFNIDLNVEEGGGTVDLIAGGRDIEVTPVNVYDYIRKYSYFRMIKCQEKALENIKLGVFDVLPEGSLDGLTAEDFRL
;
A
#
# COMPACT_ATOMS: atom_id res chain seq x y z
N TYR A 1 1.92 8.42 -4.33
CA TYR A 1 3.02 7.99 -3.44
C TYR A 1 3.63 9.15 -2.68
N GLU A 2 3.90 10.31 -3.30
CA GLU A 2 4.35 11.50 -2.57
C GLU A 2 3.37 11.94 -1.45
N SER A 3 2.07 11.82 -1.70
CA SER A 3 1.04 12.09 -0.68
C SER A 3 1.14 11.21 0.57
N LEU A 4 1.57 9.94 0.45
CA LEU A 4 1.75 9.05 1.60
C LEU A 4 3.02 9.36 2.37
N ARG A 5 4.11 9.77 1.69
CA ARG A 5 5.31 10.24 2.38
C ARG A 5 5.01 11.52 3.16
N GLN A 6 4.29 12.45 2.55
CA GLN A 6 3.90 13.68 3.22
C GLN A 6 3.06 13.41 4.47
N LEU A 7 2.14 12.43 4.44
CA LEU A 7 1.39 12.01 5.63
C LEU A 7 2.27 11.54 6.79
N VAL A 8 3.37 10.83 6.52
CA VAL A 8 4.34 10.44 7.56
C VAL A 8 5.06 11.68 8.11
N VAL A 9 5.57 12.52 7.22
CA VAL A 9 6.30 13.74 7.56
C VAL A 9 5.43 14.67 8.42
N ASP A 10 4.15 14.82 8.08
CA ASP A 10 3.21 15.66 8.82
C ASP A 10 2.86 15.05 10.18
N SER A 11 2.87 13.72 10.30
CA SER A 11 2.68 13.04 11.60
C SER A 11 3.88 13.20 12.54
N GLU A 12 5.09 13.34 12.00
CA GLU A 12 6.34 13.46 12.76
C GLU A 12 6.69 14.92 13.12
N ASN A 13 6.35 15.89 12.25
CA ASN A 13 6.83 17.28 12.37
C ASN A 13 5.82 18.27 12.99
N CYS A 14 4.54 17.91 13.07
CA CYS A 14 3.53 18.78 13.68
C CYS A 14 3.38 18.49 15.18
N ASP A 15 3.10 19.52 15.98
CA ASP A 15 2.64 19.33 17.36
C ASP A 15 1.45 18.38 17.36
N SER A 16 1.38 17.46 18.34
CA SER A 16 0.38 16.38 18.38
C SER A 16 -1.08 16.86 18.18
N LYS A 17 -1.40 18.09 18.61
CA LYS A 17 -2.71 18.72 18.39
C LYS A 17 -2.95 19.19 16.95
N GLU A 18 -1.95 19.78 16.31
CA GLU A 18 -2.05 20.23 14.91
C GLU A 18 -2.10 19.04 13.96
N ALA A 19 -1.28 18.02 14.19
CA ALA A 19 -1.33 16.76 13.45
C ALA A 19 -2.73 16.14 13.57
N THR A 20 -3.28 16.02 14.78
CA THR A 20 -4.63 15.45 14.98
C THR A 20 -5.71 16.23 14.22
N ASN A 21 -5.62 17.56 14.16
CA ASN A 21 -6.59 18.38 13.42
C ASN A 21 -6.45 18.22 11.90
N LEU A 22 -5.22 18.11 11.38
CA LEU A 22 -4.96 17.85 9.97
C LEU A 22 -5.55 16.51 9.54
N PHE A 23 -5.28 15.44 10.29
CA PHE A 23 -5.79 14.10 9.99
C PHE A 23 -7.33 14.03 10.06
N LYS A 24 -7.94 14.76 11.01
CA LYS A 24 -9.40 14.92 11.06
C LYS A 24 -9.98 15.65 9.84
N ALA A 25 -9.28 16.67 9.33
CA ALA A 25 -9.72 17.39 8.14
C ALA A 25 -9.61 16.55 6.86
N LEU A 26 -8.73 15.54 6.85
CA LEU A 26 -8.56 14.60 5.74
C LEU A 26 -9.62 13.48 5.72
N ASP A 27 -10.35 13.27 6.81
CA ASP A 27 -11.42 12.27 6.96
C ASP A 27 -11.02 10.87 6.45
N LEU A 28 -9.81 10.45 6.82
CA LEU A 28 -9.24 9.17 6.41
C LEU A 28 -9.69 8.07 7.37
N THR A 29 -10.12 6.94 6.81
CA THR A 29 -10.43 5.71 7.55
C THR A 29 -9.61 4.55 6.99
N PHE A 30 -9.59 3.41 7.68
CA PHE A 30 -8.91 2.20 7.20
C PHE A 30 -9.70 1.47 6.09
N ASN A 31 -10.31 2.23 5.18
CA ASN A 31 -10.88 1.71 3.94
C ASN A 31 -10.26 2.44 2.74
N ILE A 32 -10.33 1.81 1.56
CA ILE A 32 -9.84 2.38 0.31
C ILE A 32 -10.82 2.13 -0.83
N ASP A 33 -10.94 3.09 -1.72
CA ASP A 33 -11.61 2.93 -3.01
C ASP A 33 -10.64 2.34 -4.04
N LEU A 34 -11.10 1.33 -4.76
CA LEU A 34 -10.38 0.68 -5.84
C LEU A 34 -10.94 1.12 -7.19
N ASN A 35 -10.06 1.35 -8.16
CA ASN A 35 -10.49 1.54 -9.54
C ASN A 35 -10.92 0.19 -10.16
N VAL A 36 -11.53 0.23 -11.34
CA VAL A 36 -12.05 -0.98 -12.01
C VAL A 36 -10.93 -2.00 -12.27
N GLU A 37 -9.74 -1.54 -12.63
CA GLU A 37 -8.57 -2.40 -12.91
C GLU A 37 -8.02 -3.09 -11.65
N GLU A 38 -8.26 -2.50 -10.47
CA GLU A 38 -7.87 -3.03 -9.16
C GLU A 38 -8.97 -3.91 -8.53
N GLY A 39 -10.08 -4.15 -9.23
CA GLY A 39 -11.20 -4.97 -8.76
C GLY A 39 -12.46 -4.16 -8.40
N GLY A 40 -12.38 -2.84 -8.36
CA GLY A 40 -13.50 -1.92 -8.12
C GLY A 40 -14.06 -1.94 -6.69
N GLY A 41 -14.81 -0.89 -6.35
CA GLY A 41 -15.52 -0.77 -5.08
C GLY A 41 -14.64 -0.33 -3.90
N THR A 42 -15.17 -0.46 -2.69
CA THR A 42 -14.48 -0.14 -1.42
C THR A 42 -14.02 -1.40 -0.72
N VAL A 43 -12.78 -1.39 -0.23
CA VAL A 43 -12.22 -2.48 0.58
C VAL A 43 -11.70 -1.94 1.90
N ASP A 44 -11.98 -2.67 2.97
CA ASP A 44 -11.47 -2.36 4.29
C ASP A 44 -10.07 -2.98 4.46
N LEU A 45 -9.08 -2.17 4.83
CA LEU A 45 -7.69 -2.58 5.07
C LEU A 45 -7.53 -3.41 6.37
N ILE A 46 -8.46 -3.24 7.29
CA ILE A 46 -8.62 -4.00 8.53
C ILE A 46 -10.10 -4.32 8.72
N ALA A 47 -10.43 -5.31 9.57
CA ALA A 47 -11.83 -5.63 9.86
C ALA A 47 -12.55 -4.40 10.46
N GLY A 48 -13.65 -3.98 9.83
CA GLY A 48 -14.39 -2.78 10.24
C GLY A 48 -13.64 -1.47 9.99
N GLY A 49 -12.70 -1.45 9.03
CA GLY A 49 -11.83 -0.31 8.80
C GLY A 49 -12.55 0.99 8.46
N ARG A 50 -13.81 0.93 8.00
CA ARG A 50 -14.65 2.11 7.75
C ARG A 50 -14.97 2.90 9.02
N ASP A 51 -14.99 2.25 10.17
CA ASP A 51 -15.31 2.88 11.46
C ASP A 51 -14.05 3.29 12.23
N ILE A 52 -12.86 3.08 11.64
CA ILE A 52 -11.58 3.33 12.28
C ILE A 52 -10.89 4.48 11.55
N GLU A 53 -10.79 5.63 12.24
CA GLU A 53 -10.12 6.81 11.73
C GLU A 53 -8.59 6.64 11.72
N VAL A 54 -7.96 7.23 10.72
CA VAL A 54 -6.50 7.37 10.65
C VAL A 54 -6.08 8.56 11.51
N THR A 55 -5.11 8.32 12.38
CA THR A 55 -4.55 9.26 13.33
C THR A 55 -3.02 9.28 13.20
N PRO A 56 -2.33 10.32 13.70
CA PRO A 56 -0.86 10.34 13.70
C PRO A 56 -0.20 9.13 14.38
N VAL A 57 -0.91 8.46 15.28
CA VAL A 57 -0.41 7.27 16.01
C VAL A 57 -0.51 6.00 15.16
N ASN A 58 -1.55 5.86 14.32
CA ASN A 58 -1.82 4.66 13.55
C ASN A 58 -1.49 4.81 12.04
N VAL A 59 -1.07 6.00 11.59
CA VAL A 59 -0.80 6.32 10.18
C VAL A 59 0.23 5.38 9.54
N TYR A 60 1.26 4.96 10.26
CA TYR A 60 2.26 4.02 9.72
C TYR A 60 1.63 2.68 9.36
N ASP A 61 0.72 2.18 10.20
CA ASP A 61 0.02 0.92 9.93
C ASP A 61 -0.94 1.08 8.75
N TYR A 62 -1.67 2.20 8.69
CA TYR A 62 -2.49 2.54 7.53
C TYR A 62 -1.68 2.55 6.24
N ILE A 63 -0.55 3.27 6.19
CA ILE A 63 0.30 3.38 5.00
C ILE A 63 0.88 2.03 4.60
N ARG A 64 1.32 1.23 5.57
CA ARG A 64 1.85 -0.10 5.31
C ARG A 64 0.79 -1.00 4.69
N LYS A 65 -0.42 -1.03 5.26
CA LYS A 65 -1.54 -1.84 4.76
C LYS A 65 -2.02 -1.35 3.40
N TYR A 66 -2.17 -0.04 3.24
CA TYR A 66 -2.53 0.60 1.98
C TYR A 66 -1.54 0.20 0.88
N SER A 67 -0.24 0.35 1.14
CA SER A 67 0.81 0.06 0.15
C SER A 67 0.84 -1.41 -0.20
N TYR A 68 0.79 -2.30 0.79
CA TYR A 68 0.73 -3.74 0.54
C TYR A 68 -0.49 -4.12 -0.29
N PHE A 69 -1.67 -3.60 0.06
CA PHE A 69 -2.90 -3.93 -0.65
C PHE A 69 -2.84 -3.46 -2.11
N ARG A 70 -2.49 -2.20 -2.35
CA ARG A 70 -2.42 -1.64 -3.70
C ARG A 70 -1.33 -2.23 -4.57
N MET A 71 -0.12 -2.43 -4.02
CA MET A 71 1.04 -2.85 -4.80
C MET A 71 1.10 -4.36 -5.02
N ILE A 72 0.64 -5.14 -4.04
CA ILE A 72 0.73 -6.59 -4.09
C ILE A 72 -0.64 -7.21 -4.34
N LYS A 73 -1.65 -6.93 -3.50
CA LYS A 73 -2.94 -7.62 -3.59
C LYS A 73 -3.74 -7.29 -4.85
N CYS A 74 -3.86 -6.01 -5.21
CA CYS A 74 -4.54 -5.65 -6.45
C CYS A 74 -3.83 -6.18 -7.71
N GLN A 75 -2.51 -6.40 -7.62
CA GLN A 75 -1.67 -6.79 -8.76
C GLN A 75 -1.33 -8.29 -8.77
N GLU A 76 -1.81 -9.07 -7.81
CA GLU A 76 -1.40 -10.47 -7.57
C GLU A 76 -1.51 -11.31 -8.84
N LYS A 77 -2.67 -11.23 -9.52
CA LYS A 77 -2.91 -11.94 -10.79
C LYS A 77 -1.97 -11.49 -11.92
N ALA A 78 -1.69 -10.19 -12.02
CA ALA A 78 -0.81 -9.68 -13.06
C ALA A 78 0.65 -10.13 -12.81
N LEU A 79 1.09 -10.06 -11.55
CA LEU A 79 2.42 -10.50 -11.12
C LEU A 79 2.61 -12.02 -11.33
N GLU A 80 1.59 -12.82 -11.03
CA GLU A 80 1.61 -14.27 -11.30
C GLU A 80 1.74 -14.57 -12.79
N ASN A 81 0.97 -13.90 -13.64
CA ASN A 81 1.05 -14.10 -15.09
C ASN A 81 2.40 -13.65 -15.67
N ILE A 82 2.96 -12.55 -15.18
CA ILE A 82 4.32 -12.11 -15.55
C ILE A 82 5.34 -13.17 -15.15
N LYS A 83 5.25 -13.67 -13.90
CA LYS A 83 6.13 -14.73 -13.39
C LYS A 83 6.07 -15.97 -14.26
N LEU A 84 4.86 -16.44 -14.62
CA LEU A 84 4.69 -17.59 -15.51
C LEU A 84 5.34 -17.36 -16.88
N GLY A 85 5.06 -16.21 -17.52
CA GLY A 85 5.65 -15.89 -18.82
C GLY A 85 7.18 -15.79 -18.81
N VAL A 86 7.78 -15.37 -17.68
CA VAL A 86 9.24 -15.36 -17.52
C VAL A 86 9.79 -16.79 -17.41
N PHE A 87 9.14 -17.69 -16.68
CA PHE A 87 9.58 -19.08 -16.56
C PHE A 87 9.24 -19.96 -17.77
N ASP A 88 8.41 -19.48 -18.70
CA ASP A 88 8.25 -20.13 -20.01
C ASP A 88 9.54 -20.07 -20.86
N VAL A 89 10.41 -19.09 -20.59
CA VAL A 89 11.66 -18.86 -21.34
C VAL A 89 12.93 -19.08 -20.51
N LEU A 90 12.82 -19.08 -19.18
CA LEU A 90 13.94 -19.34 -18.26
C LEU A 90 13.71 -20.63 -17.45
N PRO A 91 14.73 -21.47 -17.27
CA PRO A 91 14.62 -22.63 -16.41
C PRO A 91 14.37 -22.24 -14.95
N GLU A 92 13.68 -23.11 -14.21
CA GLU A 92 13.46 -22.94 -12.78
C GLU A 92 14.81 -22.76 -12.04
N GLY A 93 14.84 -21.84 -11.08
CA GLY A 93 16.03 -21.53 -10.30
C GLY A 93 17.03 -20.57 -10.96
N SER A 94 16.81 -20.13 -12.20
CA SER A 94 17.71 -19.17 -12.88
C SER A 94 17.78 -17.80 -12.22
N LEU A 95 16.77 -17.47 -11.40
CA LEU A 95 16.67 -16.21 -10.66
C LEU A 95 16.94 -16.39 -9.16
N ASP A 96 17.34 -17.60 -8.74
CA ASP A 96 17.59 -17.88 -7.32
C ASP A 96 18.82 -17.10 -6.84
N GLY A 97 18.69 -16.51 -5.66
CA GLY A 97 19.75 -15.70 -5.05
C GLY A 97 19.88 -14.28 -5.62
N LEU A 98 19.09 -13.91 -6.64
CA LEU A 98 19.00 -12.52 -7.08
C LEU A 98 18.13 -11.69 -6.14
N THR A 99 18.63 -10.51 -5.79
CA THR A 99 17.82 -9.50 -5.12
C THR A 99 16.94 -8.75 -6.13
N ALA A 100 15.97 -7.98 -5.63
CA ALA A 100 15.15 -7.13 -6.51
C ALA A 100 16.00 -6.09 -7.24
N GLU A 101 17.09 -5.64 -6.62
CA GLU A 101 18.07 -4.73 -7.19
C GLU A 101 18.87 -5.38 -8.33
N ASP A 102 19.31 -6.63 -8.15
CA ASP A 102 20.03 -7.38 -9.19
C ASP A 102 19.15 -7.66 -10.40
N PHE A 103 17.87 -7.99 -10.15
CA PHE A 103 16.91 -8.27 -11.22
C PHE A 103 16.61 -7.03 -12.10
N ARG A 104 16.88 -5.81 -11.59
CA ARG A 104 16.64 -4.56 -12.31
C ARG A 104 17.76 -4.19 -13.30
N LEU A 105 18.99 -4.66 -13.05
CA LEU A 105 20.20 -4.27 -13.78
C LEU A 105 20.34 -4.99 -15.13
#